data_AF-A0A5D2MB82-F1
#
_entry.id   AF-A0A5D2MB82-F1
#
_cell.length_a   1.000
_cell.length_b   1.000
_cell.length_c   1.000
_cell.angle_alpha   90.00
_cell.angle_beta   90.00
_cell.angle_gamma   90.00
#
_symmetry.space_group_name_H-M   'P 1'
#
loop_
_entity.id
_entity.type
_entity.pdbx_description
1 polymer ?
#
loop_
_entity_poly.entity_id
_entity_poly.type
_entity_poly.pdbx_seq_one_letter_code
_entity_poly.pdbx_strand_id
1 'polypeptide(L)'
;MDIQMPEMDGFEATRRIRDMEHNINNRIHHGELSVEAYNNVSNWHVSILAMTADVIQATREECLWCGMDGYVSKPFEAEQLYLEVSRFFQ
;
A
#
# COMPACT_ATOMS: atom_id res chain seq x y z
N MET A 1 7.06 -0.38 -1.15
CA MET A 1 7.11 1.01 -1.66
C MET A 1 8.29 1.71 -1.02
N ASP A 2 9.28 2.15 -1.80
CA ASP A 2 10.31 3.04 -1.27
C ASP A 2 9.70 4.41 -1.01
N ILE A 3 9.98 5.02 0.14
CA ILE A 3 9.48 6.35 0.46
C ILE A 3 10.25 7.42 -0.31
N GLN A 4 11.58 7.28 -0.37
CA GLN A 4 12.45 8.27 -0.99
C GLN A 4 12.68 7.88 -2.45
N MET A 5 11.89 8.45 -3.35
CA MET A 5 11.98 8.21 -4.80
C MET A 5 12.10 9.55 -5.56
N PRO A 6 12.83 9.59 -6.69
CA PRO A 6 12.86 10.77 -7.55
C PRO A 6 11.49 11.02 -8.20
N GLU A 7 11.22 12.28 -8.56
CA GLU A 7 10.00 12.77 -9.22
C GLU A 7 8.72 12.72 -8.36
N MET A 8 8.43 11.58 -7.74
CA MET A 8 7.27 11.35 -6.88
C MET A 8 7.66 10.45 -5.71
N ASP A 9 7.44 10.93 -4.48
CA ASP A 9 7.73 10.14 -3.29
C ASP A 9 6.72 8.99 -3.08
N GLY A 10 7.09 8.05 -2.22
CA GLY A 10 6.26 6.89 -1.91
C GLY A 10 4.96 7.23 -1.18
N PHE A 11 4.89 8.37 -0.49
CA PHE A 11 3.66 8.81 0.17
C PHE A 11 2.63 9.25 -0.87
N GLU A 12 3.05 10.04 -1.85
CA GLU A 12 2.23 10.51 -2.97
C GLU A 12 1.81 9.35 -3.87
N ALA A 13 2.74 8.44 -4.18
CA ALA A 13 2.42 7.23 -4.92
C ALA A 13 1.34 6.40 -4.22
N THR A 14 1.46 6.19 -2.90
CA THR A 14 0.44 5.49 -2.11
C THR A 14 -0.90 6.22 -2.17
N ARG A 15 -0.95 7.53 -1.94
CA ARG A 15 -2.22 8.31 -2.00
C ARG A 15 -2.94 8.11 -3.33
N ARG A 16 -2.20 8.19 -4.45
CA ARG A 16 -2.78 7.96 -5.78
C ARG A 16 -3.32 6.55 -5.96
N ILE A 17 -2.61 5.54 -5.45
CA ILE A 17 -3.11 4.15 -5.48
C ILE A 17 -4.42 4.04 -4.68
N ARG A 18 -4.50 4.63 -3.49
CA ARG A 18 -5.72 4.63 -2.67
C ARG A 18 -6.89 5.37 -3.34
N ASP A 19 -6.63 6.48 -4.02
CA ASP A 19 -7.65 7.18 -4.82
C ASP A 19 -8.18 6.30 -5.96
N MET A 20 -7.28 5.56 -6.64
CA MET A 20 -7.67 4.62 -7.69
C MET A 20 -8.53 3.48 -7.15
N GLU A 21 -8.14 2.90 -6.01
CA GLU A 21 -8.91 1.87 -5.31
C GLU A 21 -10.31 2.38 -4.93
N HIS A 22 -10.38 3.55 -4.31
CA HIS A 22 -11.66 4.15 -3.91
C HIS A 22 -12.60 4.33 -5.10
N ASN A 23 -12.10 4.87 -6.22
CA ASN A 23 -12.90 5.05 -7.43
C ASN A 23 -13.40 3.72 -8.00
N ILE A 24 -12.57 2.68 -8.01
CA ILE A 24 -12.96 1.37 -8.54
C ILE A 24 -13.97 0.69 -7.63
N ASN A 25 -13.75 0.74 -6.32
CA ASN A 25 -14.67 0.18 -5.33
C ASN A 25 -16.03 0.88 -5.38
N ASN A 26 -16.07 2.21 -5.51
CA ASN A 26 -17.32 2.93 -5.72
C ASN A 26 -18.07 2.45 -6.96
N ARG A 27 -17.37 2.31 -8.09
CA ARG A 27 -17.98 1.81 -9.34
C ARG A 27 -18.47 0.37 -9.23
N ILE A 28 -17.76 -0.49 -8.50
CA ILE A 28 -18.21 -1.85 -8.16
C ILE A 28 -19.47 -1.79 -7.30
N HIS A 29 -19.48 -0.97 -6.24
CA HIS A 29 -20.63 -0.81 -5.34
C HIS A 29 -21.87 -0.24 -6.04
N HIS A 30 -21.69 0.62 -7.04
CA HIS A 30 -22.77 1.16 -7.87
C HIS A 30 -23.18 0.23 -9.03
N GLY A 31 -22.53 -0.93 -9.18
CA GLY A 31 -22.83 -1.89 -10.25
C GLY A 31 -22.40 -1.43 -11.65
N GLU A 32 -21.57 -0.40 -11.75
CA GLU A 32 -21.03 0.13 -13.00
C GLU A 32 -19.83 -0.69 -13.53
N LEU A 33 -19.22 -1.49 -12.66
CA LEU A 33 -18.15 -2.43 -12.99
C LEU A 33 -18.54 -3.84 -12.52
N SER A 34 -18.45 -4.81 -13.43
CA SER A 34 -18.67 -6.22 -13.09
C SER A 34 -17.48 -6.78 -12.30
N VAL A 35 -17.79 -7.42 -11.17
CA VAL A 35 -16.83 -8.08 -10.27
C VAL A 35 -16.19 -9.31 -10.93
N GLU A 36 -16.80 -9.84 -11.99
CA GLU A 36 -16.31 -11.01 -12.73
C GLU A 36 -14.95 -10.76 -13.41
N ALA A 37 -14.63 -9.49 -13.72
CA ALA A 37 -13.33 -9.10 -14.26
C ALA A 37 -12.22 -9.06 -13.19
N TYR A 38 -12.57 -9.10 -11.90
CA TYR A 38 -11.67 -8.88 -10.76
C TYR A 38 -11.75 -9.99 -9.69
N ASN A 39 -11.90 -11.26 -10.12
CA ASN A 39 -11.84 -12.44 -9.25
C ASN A 39 -12.80 -12.41 -8.03
N ASN A 40 -14.02 -11.87 -8.17
CA ASN A 40 -15.02 -11.80 -7.09
C ASN A 40 -14.62 -10.95 -5.87
N VAL A 41 -13.70 -9.99 -6.01
CA VAL A 41 -13.34 -9.08 -4.93
C VAL A 41 -14.36 -7.93 -4.87
N SER A 42 -15.18 -7.90 -3.82
CA SER A 42 -16.19 -6.85 -3.60
C SER A 42 -15.61 -5.50 -3.17
N ASN A 43 -14.35 -5.48 -2.72
CA ASN A 43 -13.62 -4.29 -2.31
C ASN A 43 -12.13 -4.50 -2.58
N TRP A 44 -11.61 -3.87 -3.63
CA TRP A 44 -10.22 -3.97 -4.04
C TRP A 44 -9.31 -3.16 -3.12
N HIS A 45 -8.27 -3.80 -2.61
CA HIS A 45 -7.21 -3.20 -1.81
C HIS A 45 -5.88 -3.90 -2.11
N VAL A 46 -4.88 -3.18 -2.61
CA VAL A 46 -3.51 -3.68 -2.77
C VAL A 46 -2.71 -3.40 -1.51
N SER A 47 -2.02 -4.41 -1.00
CA SER A 47 -1.16 -4.26 0.17
C SER A 47 0.11 -3.48 -0.18
N ILE A 48 0.38 -2.40 0.54
CA ILE A 48 1.56 -1.54 0.35
C ILE A 48 2.42 -1.57 1.62
N LEU A 49 3.58 -2.23 1.53
CA LEU A 49 4.61 -2.23 2.57
C LEU A 49 5.62 -1.09 2.32
N ALA A 50 5.70 -0.12 3.21
CA ALA A 50 6.68 0.97 3.14
C ALA A 50 8.11 0.46 3.38
N MET A 51 9.09 1.07 2.71
CA MET A 51 10.52 0.84 2.94
C MET A 51 11.18 2.18 3.21
N THR A 52 11.63 2.41 4.45
CA THR A 52 12.24 3.70 4.84
C THR A 52 13.69 3.53 5.28
N ALA A 53 14.59 4.42 4.85
CA ALA A 53 15.98 4.44 5.35
C ALA A 53 16.12 5.17 6.69
N ASP A 54 15.13 5.96 7.08
CA ASP A 54 15.19 6.81 8.27
C ASP A 54 13.86 6.74 9.03
N VAL A 55 13.92 6.27 10.28
CA VAL A 55 12.74 6.13 11.16
C VAL A 55 12.22 7.51 11.59
N ILE A 56 13.06 8.55 11.51
CA ILE A 56 12.73 9.91 11.92
C ILE A 56 11.95 10.66 10.82
N GLN A 57 12.30 10.45 9.55
CA GLN A 57 11.72 11.19 8.41
C GLN A 57 10.47 10.53 7.83
N ALA A 58 10.28 9.23 8.13
CA ALA A 58 9.05 8.52 7.85
C ALA A 58 8.72 7.66 9.05
N THR A 59 7.95 8.24 9.96
CA THR A 59 7.45 7.52 11.11
C THR A 59 6.47 6.43 10.65
N ARG A 60 6.34 5.38 11.46
CA ARG A 60 5.29 4.36 11.28
C ARG A 60 3.91 5.01 11.13
N GLU A 61 3.67 6.10 11.87
CA GLU A 61 2.41 6.84 11.86
C GLU A 61 2.15 7.52 10.53
N GLU A 62 3.14 8.18 9.93
CA GLU A 62 3.01 8.80 8.61
C GLU A 62 2.73 7.76 7.52
N CYS A 63 3.40 6.61 7.57
CA CYS A 63 3.13 5.50 6.65
C CYS A 63 1.68 5.02 6.78
N LEU A 64 1.19 4.85 8.00
CA LEU A 64 -0.20 4.44 8.24
C LEU A 64 -1.20 5.52 7.78
N TRP A 65 -0.94 6.79 8.07
CA TRP A 65 -1.82 7.90 7.69
C TRP A 65 -1.92 8.12 6.19
N CYS A 66 -0.85 7.88 5.43
CA CYS A 66 -0.93 7.93 3.97
C CYS A 66 -1.64 6.72 3.35
N GLY A 67 -1.97 5.71 4.16
CA GLY A 67 -2.69 4.51 3.74
C GLY A 67 -1.78 3.33 3.41
N MET A 68 -0.53 3.27 3.88
CA MET A 68 0.29 2.05 3.78
C MET A 68 -0.12 1.03 4.86
N ASP A 69 0.02 -0.26 4.55
CA ASP A 69 -0.45 -1.35 5.41
C ASP A 69 0.62 -1.86 6.38
N GLY A 70 1.87 -1.48 6.14
CA GLY A 70 2.99 -1.81 7.01
C GLY A 70 4.25 -1.04 6.61
N TYR A 71 5.35 -1.29 7.31
CA TYR A 71 6.64 -0.73 6.98
C TYR A 71 7.79 -1.66 7.36
N VAL A 72 8.93 -1.47 6.71
CA VAL A 72 10.22 -2.08 7.06
C VAL A 72 11.33 -1.04 6.92
N SER A 73 12.27 -1.02 7.86
CA SER A 73 13.41 -0.09 7.87
C SER A 73 14.58 -0.63 7.05
N LYS A 74 15.14 0.17 6.16
CA LYS A 74 16.38 -0.09 5.42
C LYS A 74 17.60 0.35 6.26
N PRO A 75 18.71 -0.40 6.23
CA PRO A 75 18.83 -1.74 5.66
C PRO A 75 18.03 -2.76 6.49
N PHE A 76 17.40 -3.72 5.82
CA PHE A 76 16.70 -4.84 6.46
C PHE A 76 17.32 -6.17 6.05
N GLU A 77 17.19 -7.17 6.92
CA GLU A 77 17.51 -8.55 6.57
C GLU A 77 16.35 -9.18 5.78
N ALA A 78 16.67 -10.17 4.95
CA ALA A 78 15.67 -10.85 4.13
C ALA A 78 14.56 -11.48 5.00
N GLU A 79 14.91 -12.07 6.15
CA GLU A 79 13.95 -12.66 7.09
C GLU A 79 12.94 -11.61 7.61
N GLN A 80 13.41 -10.42 7.96
CA GLN A 80 12.54 -9.33 8.41
C GLN A 80 11.56 -8.91 7.32
N LEU A 81 12.03 -8.79 6.06
CA LEU A 81 11.16 -8.47 4.94
C LEU A 81 10.11 -9.58 4.72
N TYR A 82 10.51 -10.86 4.73
CA TYR A 82 9.57 -11.96 4.56
C TYR A 82 8.52 -12.01 5.67
N LEU A 83 8.93 -11.78 6.92
CA LEU A 83 8.02 -11.74 8.05
C LEU A 83 6.96 -10.66 7.87
N GLU A 84 7.36 -9.44 7.51
CA GLU A 84 6.43 -8.32 7.30
C GLU A 84 5.51 -8.58 6.10
N VAL A 85 6.04 -9.08 4.98
CA VAL A 85 5.25 -9.41 3.79
C VAL A 85 4.24 -10.53 4.07
N SER A 86 4.62 -11.54 4.86
CA SER A 86 3.76 -12.69 5.16
C SER A 86 2.45 -12.30 5.85
N ARG A 87 2.41 -11.16 6.54
CA ARG A 87 1.22 -10.65 7.23
C ARG A 87 0.08 -10.30 6.26
N PHE A 88 0.37 -10.09 4.98
CA PHE A 88 -0.63 -9.73 3.96
C PHE A 88 -1.22 -10.93 3.21
N PHE A 89 -0.69 -12.14 3.43
CA PHE A 89 -1.11 -13.36 2.73
C PHE A 89 -1.88 -14.34 3.65
N GLN A 90 -2.26 -13.89 4.85
CA GLN A 90 -3.10 -14.65 5.78
C GLN A 90 -4.58 -14.48 5.42
#